data_AF-L7VS07-F1
#
_entry.id   AF-L7VS07-F1
#
_cell.length_a   1.000
_cell.length_b   1.000
_cell.length_c   1.000
_cell.angle_alpha   90.00
_cell.angle_beta   90.00
_cell.angle_gamma   90.00
#
_symmetry.space_group_name_H-M   'P 1'
#
loop_
_entity.id
_entity.type
_entity.pdbx_description
1 polymer ?
#
loop_
_entity_poly.entity_id
_entity_poly.type
_entity_poly.pdbx_seq_one_letter_code
_entity_poly.pdbx_strand_id
1 'polypeptide(L)' 'MDEMFLIGMTLKDAKEVLKNDGINEYRVVVTAPPRRRNAVVNDNFRVLMVYPEYSPFTLIVSEA' A
#
# COMPACT_ATOMS: atom_id res chain seq x y z
N MET A 1 -9.04 8.39 -10.58
CA MET A 1 -9.53 7.62 -9.43
C MET A 1 -9.20 8.45 -8.21
N ASP A 2 -10.10 8.62 -7.23
CA ASP A 2 -9.69 9.24 -5.96
C ASP A 2 -8.80 8.25 -5.22
N GLU A 3 -7.47 8.32 -5.43
CA GLU A 3 -6.51 7.38 -4.84
C GLU A 3 -6.48 7.46 -3.30
N MET A 4 -7.07 8.52 -2.72
CA MET A 4 -7.38 8.62 -1.29
C MET A 4 -8.29 7.49 -0.78
N PHE A 5 -9.07 6.82 -1.64
CA PHE A 5 -9.97 5.73 -1.23
C PHE A 5 -9.21 4.51 -0.69
N LEU A 6 -7.96 4.29 -1.09
CA LEU A 6 -7.17 3.17 -0.61
C LEU A 6 -6.66 3.37 0.83
N ILE A 7 -6.61 4.61 1.32
CA ILE A 7 -6.09 4.93 2.66
C ILE A 7 -7.00 4.29 3.72
N GLY A 8 -6.39 3.59 4.68
CA GLY A 8 -7.07 2.88 5.75
C GLY A 8 -7.50 1.45 5.39
N MET A 9 -7.48 1.08 4.11
CA MET A 9 -7.72 -0.31 3.67
C MET A 9 -6.59 -1.23 4.10
N THR A 10 -6.90 -2.53 4.15
CA THR A 10 -5.84 -3.54 4.20
C THR A 10 -5.10 -3.58 2.86
N LEU A 11 -3.85 -3.99 2.88
CA LEU A 11 -3.06 -4.17 1.66
C LEU A 11 -3.73 -5.20 0.74
N LYS A 12 -4.40 -6.21 1.29
CA LYS A 12 -5.22 -7.15 0.50
C LYS A 12 -6.29 -6.43 -0.32
N ASP A 13 -7.13 -5.64 0.34
CA ASP A 13 -8.26 -4.97 -0.30
C ASP A 13 -7.74 -3.95 -1.33
N ALA A 14 -6.69 -3.22 -0.97
CA ALA A 14 -6.06 -2.25 -1.88
C ALA A 14 -5.52 -2.93 -3.15
N LYS A 15 -4.91 -4.13 -3.05
CA LYS A 15 -4.46 -4.90 -4.21
C LYS A 15 -5.61 -5.33 -5.12
N GLU A 16 -6.74 -5.73 -4.53
CA GLU A 16 -7.94 -6.11 -5.29
C GLU A 16 -8.52 -4.92 -6.05
N VAL A 17 -8.60 -3.74 -5.42
CA VAL A 17 -9.03 -2.50 -6.08
C VAL A 17 -8.09 -2.13 -7.23
N LEU A 18 -6.77 -2.05 -6.97
CA LEU A 18 -5.79 -1.72 -8.00
C LEU A 18 -5.85 -2.67 -9.20
N LYS A 19 -6.03 -3.97 -8.95
CA LYS A 19 -6.18 -4.97 -10.00
C LYS A 19 -7.45 -4.76 -10.82
N ASN A 20 -8.58 -4.46 -10.18
CA ASN A 20 -9.85 -4.19 -10.87
C ASN A 20 -9.77 -2.92 -11.73
N ASP A 21 -8.93 -1.96 -11.33
CA ASP A 21 -8.67 -0.73 -12.07
C ASP A 21 -7.55 -0.86 -13.11
N GLY A 22 -6.99 -2.06 -13.30
CA GLY A 22 -5.95 -2.34 -14.30
C GLY A 22 -4.54 -1.93 -13.90
N ILE A 23 -4.33 -1.49 -12.65
CA ILE A 23 -3.03 -1.08 -12.11
C ILE A 23 -2.31 -2.31 -11.55
N ASN A 24 -1.43 -2.90 -12.37
CA ASN A 24 -0.64 -4.08 -11.99
C ASN A 24 0.79 -3.75 -11.56
N GLU A 25 1.28 -2.55 -11.90
CA GLU A 25 2.62 -2.10 -11.54
C GLU A 25 2.55 -1.11 -10.38
N TYR A 26 2.88 -1.61 -9.19
CA TYR A 26 2.98 -0.78 -7.99
C TYR A 26 4.11 -1.28 -7.08
N ARG A 27 4.58 -0.39 -6.21
CA ARG A 27 5.57 -0.65 -5.17
C ARG A 27 4.91 -0.50 -3.81
N VAL A 28 5.17 -1.46 -2.91
CA VAL A 28 4.75 -1.37 -1.51
C VAL A 28 5.96 -1.02 -0.65
N VAL A 29 5.85 0.04 0.14
CA VAL A 29 6.87 0.50 1.08
C VAL A 29 6.33 0.38 2.49
N VAL A 30 7.02 -0.39 3.34
CA VAL A 30 6.65 -0.50 4.76
C VAL A 30 7.26 0.66 5.54
N THR A 31 6.42 1.41 6.23
CA THR A 31 6.85 2.27 7.33
C THR A 31 6.70 1.50 8.63
N ALA A 32 7.82 1.19 9.27
CA ALA A 32 7.83 0.56 10.58
C ALA A 32 8.73 1.37 11.54
N PRO A 33 8.47 1.32 12.86
CA PRO A 33 9.40 1.85 13.84
C PRO A 33 10.81 1.27 13.63
N PRO A 34 11.89 2.00 13.98
CA PRO A 34 13.27 1.54 13.75
C PRO A 34 13.57 0.13 14.30
N ARG A 35 12.87 -0.28 15.36
CA ARG A 35 12.99 -1.60 16.01
C ARG A 35 12.34 -2.75 15.23
N ARG A 36 11.53 -2.45 14.21
CA ARG A 36 10.80 -3.43 13.37
C ARG A 36 11.14 -3.29 11.88
N ARG A 37 12.34 -2.80 11.55
CA ARG A 37 12.80 -2.60 10.15
C ARG A 37 12.75 -3.85 9.26
N ASN A 38 12.74 -5.05 9.84
CA ASN A 38 12.64 -6.32 9.11
C ASN A 38 11.23 -6.91 9.14
N ALA A 39 10.20 -6.12 9.40
CA ALA A 39 8.83 -6.59 9.31
C ALA A 39 8.55 -7.06 7.87
N VAL A 40 8.19 -8.34 7.74
CA VAL A 40 7.75 -8.90 6.46
C VAL A 40 6.40 -8.29 6.14
N VAL A 41 6.29 -7.62 4.99
CA VAL A 41 5.02 -7.10 4.49
C VAL A 41 4.00 -8.23 4.50
N ASN A 42 2.85 -8.01 5.11
CA ASN A 42 1.73 -8.93 5.01
C ASN A 42 0.48 -8.20 4.51
N ASP A 43 -0.50 -8.98 4.05
CA ASP A 43 -1.74 -8.47 3.47
C ASP A 43 -2.67 -7.79 4.49
N ASN A 44 -2.41 -7.95 5.80
CA ASN A 44 -3.15 -7.29 6.88
C ASN A 44 -2.62 -5.89 7.21
N PHE A 45 -1.49 -5.48 6.62
CA PHE A 45 -0.97 -4.13 6.82
C PHE A 45 -1.96 -3.12 6.24
N ARG A 46 -2.03 -1.95 6.85
CA ARG A 46 -2.92 -0.88 6.39
C ARG A 46 -2.18 0.13 5.52
N VAL A 47 -2.84 0.57 4.47
CA VAL A 47 -2.37 1.65 3.61
C VAL A 47 -2.50 2.97 4.37
N LEU A 48 -1.39 3.69 4.48
CA LEU A 48 -1.32 5.00 5.14
C LEU A 48 -1.31 6.13 4.13
N MET A 49 -0.57 5.96 3.03
CA MET A 49 -0.42 6.95 1.97
C MET A 49 -0.30 6.28 0.62
N VAL A 50 -0.68 7.03 -0.40
CA VAL A 50 -0.66 6.60 -1.80
C VAL A 50 0.00 7.69 -2.63
N TYR A 51 0.97 7.32 -3.44
CA TYR A 51 1.64 8.19 -4.39
C TYR A 51 1.41 7.67 -5.82
N PRO A 52 0.31 8.08 -6.44
CA PRO A 52 -0.06 7.65 -7.79
C PRO A 52 0.84 8.25 -8.87
N GLU A 53 1.42 9.42 -8.60
CA GLU A 53 2.31 10.14 -9.52
C GLU A 53 3.70 9.48 -9.65
N TYR A 54 4.05 8.57 -8.74
CA TYR A 54 5.29 7.81 -8.85
C TYR A 54 5.16 6.68 -9.87
N SER A 55 6.23 6.45 -10.61
CA SER A 55 6.37 5.31 -11.52
C SER A 55 7.42 4.35 -10.96
N PRO A 56 7.04 3.18 -10.44
CA PRO A 56 5.67 2.65 -10.36
C PRO A 56 4.86 3.27 -9.20
N PHE A 57 3.54 3.14 -9.31
CA PHE A 57 2.56 3.62 -8.31
C PHE A 57 2.98 3.16 -6.91
N THR A 58 3.07 4.03 -5.92
CA THR A 58 3.66 3.65 -4.62
C THR A 58 2.64 3.70 -3.49
N LEU A 59 2.53 2.58 -2.76
CA LEU A 59 1.73 2.42 -1.55
C LEU A 59 2.65 2.45 -0.33
N ILE A 60 2.34 3.30 0.64
CA ILE A 60 2.96 3.24 1.96
C ILE A 60 2.04 2.49 2.91
N VAL A 61 2.58 1.49 3.59
CA VAL A 61 1.83 0.63 4.51
C VAL A 61 2.48 0.54 5.89
N SER A 62 1.68 0.28 6.92
CA SER A 62 2.14 -0.05 8.26
C SER A 62 1.38 -1.25 8.79
N GLU A 63 2.03 -1.97 9.71
CA GLU A 63 1.33 -2.91 10.57
C GLU A 63 0.23 -2.16 11.34
N ALA A 64 -0.96 -2.76 11.41
CA ALA A 64 -2.13 -2.21 12.08
C ALA A 64 -2.03 -2.31 13.61
#